data_AF-Q9FB43-F1
#
_entry.id   AF-Q9FB43-F1
#
_cell.length_a   1.000
_cell.length_b   1.000
_cell.length_c   1.000
_cell.angle_alpha   90.00
_cell.angle_beta   90.00
_cell.angle_gamma   90.00
#
_symmetry.space_group_name_H-M   'P 1'
#
loop_
_entity.id
_entity.type
_entity.pdbx_description
1 polymer ?
#
loop_
_entity_poly.entity_id
_entity_poly.type
_entity_poly.pdbx_seq_one_letter_code
_entity_poly.pdbx_strand_id
1 'polypeptide(L)' 'MLTIYTKPGCHPCRLTIKTANKLGLNYQEKPAKEHTGYLATLGHASAPVIVDEAGNSFSGFRPDKLRQAA' A
#
# COMPACT_ATOMS: atom_id res chain seq x y z
N MET A 1 2.45 4.14 -11.43
CA MET A 1 2.64 4.77 -10.09
C MET A 1 1.79 4.02 -9.06
N LEU A 2 2.30 3.79 -7.85
CA LEU A 2 1.54 3.09 -6.79
C LEU A 2 1.10 4.07 -5.71
N THR A 3 -0.03 3.83 -5.07
CA THR A 3 -0.44 4.54 -3.85
C THR A 3 -0.41 3.57 -2.69
N ILE A 4 0.39 3.85 -1.66
CA ILE A 4 0.55 3.01 -0.48
C ILE A 4 -0.10 3.72 0.70
N TYR A 5 -1.23 3.16 1.15
CA TYR A 5 -1.93 3.62 2.33
C TYR A 5 -1.35 2.97 3.59
N THR A 6 -0.77 3.78 4.46
CA THR A 6 -0.09 3.33 5.69
C THR A 6 -0.76 3.86 6.95
N LYS A 7 -0.50 3.20 8.10
CA LYS A 7 -1.00 3.60 9.41
C LYS A 7 0.18 3.76 10.38
N PRO A 8 0.18 4.78 11.27
CA PRO A 8 1.22 4.92 12.29
C PRO A 8 1.24 3.70 13.21
N GLY A 9 2.44 3.23 13.57
CA GLY A 9 2.63 2.04 14.43
C GLY A 9 2.46 0.69 13.72
N CYS A 10 2.21 0.68 12.42
CA CYS A 10 2.03 -0.54 11.64
C CYS A 10 3.38 -1.11 11.15
N HIS A 11 3.86 -2.17 11.82
CA HIS A 11 5.08 -2.89 11.38
C HIS A 11 5.04 -3.34 9.90
N PRO A 12 3.96 -3.98 9.39
CA PRO A 12 3.92 -4.42 8.00
C PRO A 12 3.93 -3.26 7.00
N CYS A 13 3.40 -2.09 7.37
CA CYS A 13 3.45 -0.89 6.54
C CYS A 13 4.90 -0.43 6.32
N ARG A 14 5.71 -0.40 7.39
CA ARG A 14 7.13 -0.04 7.32
C ARG A 14 7.91 -1.03 6.44
N LEU A 15 7.57 -2.33 6.47
CA LEU A 15 8.18 -3.33 5.61
C LEU A 15 7.80 -3.15 4.13
N THR A 16 6.54 -2.84 3.83
CA THR A 16 6.07 -2.50 2.47
C THR A 16 6.87 -1.33 1.90
N ILE A 17 6.98 -0.23 2.64
CA ILE A 17 7.74 0.97 2.21
C ILE A 17 9.22 0.65 2.00
N LYS A 18 9.85 -0.10 2.92
CA LYS A 18 11.24 -0.51 2.77
C LYS A 18 11.45 -1.38 1.52
N THR A 19 10.52 -2.27 1.24
CA THR A 19 10.55 -3.15 0.06
C THR A 19 10.34 -2.35 -1.23
N ALA A 20 9.36 -1.44 -1.24
CA ALA A 20 9.09 -0.57 -2.38
C ALA A 20 10.29 0.33 -2.73
N ASN A 21 10.93 0.94 -1.71
CA ASN A 21 12.18 1.68 -1.91
C ASN A 21 13.31 0.80 -2.44
N LYS A 22 13.47 -0.42 -1.90
CA LYS A 22 14.52 -1.35 -2.35
C LYS A 22 14.32 -1.78 -3.81
N LEU A 23 13.07 -1.85 -4.26
CA LEU A 23 12.71 -2.18 -5.64
C LEU A 23 12.75 -0.96 -6.58
N GLY A 24 12.94 0.26 -6.06
CA GLY A 24 12.91 1.48 -6.88
C GLY A 24 11.51 1.81 -7.40
N LEU A 25 10.45 1.36 -6.72
CA LEU A 25 9.07 1.61 -7.13
C LEU A 25 8.74 3.09 -7.04
N ASN A 26 8.05 3.61 -8.05
CA ASN A 26 7.45 4.93 -7.97
C ASN A 26 6.11 4.84 -7.23
N TYR A 27 6.10 5.22 -5.95
CA TYR A 27 4.91 5.17 -5.10
C TYR A 27 4.67 6.47 -4.32
N GLN A 28 3.41 6.72 -3.99
CA GLN A 28 2.96 7.79 -3.11
C GLN A 28 2.47 7.20 -1.80
N GLU A 29 3.10 7.57 -0.68
CA GLU A 29 2.59 7.23 0.64
C GLU A 29 1.41 8.14 1.01
N LYS A 30 0.32 7.56 1.49
CA LYS A 30 -0.83 8.30 2.03
C LYS A 30 -1.27 7.71 3.38
N PRO A 31 -1.70 8.52 4.34
CA PRO A 31 -2.23 8.00 5.60
C PRO A 31 -3.61 7.37 5.39
N ALA A 32 -3.73 6.08 5.71
CA ALA A 32 -4.99 5.33 5.63
C ALA A 32 -6.12 5.97 6.47
N LYS A 33 -5.76 6.70 7.54
CA LYS A 33 -6.71 7.40 8.42
C LYS A 33 -7.46 8.53 7.70
N GLU A 34 -6.85 9.18 6.71
CA GLU A 34 -7.48 10.27 5.95
C GLU A 34 -8.34 9.75 4.78
N HIS A 35 -8.18 8.47 4.42
CA HIS A 35 -8.82 7.84 3.27
C HIS A 35 -9.72 6.66 3.66
N THR A 36 -10.25 6.65 4.88
CA THR A 36 -11.09 5.56 5.41
C THR A 36 -12.30 5.27 4.53
N GLY A 37 -12.96 6.30 3.99
CA GLY A 37 -14.09 6.12 3.06
C GLY A 37 -13.70 5.38 1.78
N TYR A 38 -12.58 5.76 1.17
CA TYR A 38 -12.06 5.10 -0.04
C TYR A 38 -11.62 3.65 0.26
N LEU A 39 -10.91 3.43 1.36
CA LEU A 39 -10.48 2.09 1.76
C LEU A 39 -11.66 1.17 2.10
N ALA A 40 -12.72 1.72 2.70
CA ALA A 40 -13.96 1.00 2.96
C ALA A 40 -14.65 0.57 1.66
N THR A 41 -14.66 1.41 0.61
CA THR A 41 -15.22 1.01 -0.70
C THR A 41 -14.46 -0.12 -1.37
N LEU A 42 -13.16 -0.25 -1.08
CA LEU A 42 -12.33 -1.35 -1.57
C LEU A 42 -12.45 -2.63 -0.72
N GLY A 43 -13.18 -2.59 0.41
CA GLY A 43 -13.33 -3.72 1.32
C GLY A 43 -12.06 -4.06 2.11
N HIS A 44 -11.06 -3.17 2.15
CA HIS A 44 -9.81 -3.42 2.87
C HIS A 44 -9.89 -2.90 4.30
N ALA A 45 -9.90 -3.82 5.27
CA ALA A 45 -9.90 -3.51 6.70
C ALA A 45 -8.49 -3.45 7.33
N SER A 46 -7.47 -3.93 6.61
CA SER A 46 -6.12 -4.13 7.14
C SER A 46 -5.09 -3.32 6.35
N ALA A 47 -4.35 -2.45 7.04
CA ALA A 47 -3.20 -1.76 6.48
C ALA A 47 -1.95 -2.68 6.47
N PRO A 48 -1.02 -2.54 5.51
CA PRO A 48 -1.00 -1.56 4.41
C PRO A 48 -1.94 -1.91 3.26
N VAL A 49 -2.50 -0.90 2.59
CA VAL A 49 -3.27 -1.08 1.34
C VAL A 49 -2.51 -0.44 0.21
N ILE A 50 -2.25 -1.18 -0.86
CA ILE A 50 -1.53 -0.70 -2.03
C ILE A 50 -2.53 -0.67 -3.19
N VAL A 51 -2.53 0.42 -3.94
CA VAL A 51 -3.40 0.61 -5.12
C VAL A 51 -2.54 1.02 -6.30
N ASP A 52 -2.76 0.42 -7.47
CA ASP A 52 -2.13 0.81 -8.72
C ASP A 52 -2.99 1.81 -9.52
N GLU A 53 -2.46 2.35 -10.60
CA GLU A 53 -3.21 3.28 -11.47
C GLU A 53 -4.31 2.57 -12.29
N ALA A 54 -4.22 1.25 -12.44
CA ALA A 54 -5.24 0.46 -13.11
C ALA A 54 -6.45 0.16 -12.21
N GLY A 55 -6.41 0.59 -10.94
CA GLY A 55 -7.47 0.37 -9.96
C GLY A 55 -7.38 -0.97 -9.24
N ASN A 56 -6.35 -1.79 -9.50
CA ASN A 56 -6.12 -2.98 -8.70
C ASN A 56 -5.59 -2.57 -7.33
N SER A 57 -6.15 -3.18 -6.30
CA SER A 57 -5.73 -2.95 -4.93
C SER A 57 -5.47 -4.26 -4.21
N PHE A 58 -4.51 -4.24 -3.29
CA PHE A 58 -4.25 -5.34 -2.40
C PHE A 58 -3.90 -4.84 -1.00
N SER A 59 -4.36 -5.57 0.00
CA SER A 59 -4.04 -5.32 1.40
C SER A 59 -3.01 -6.33 1.92
N GLY A 60 -2.30 -5.91 2.96
CA GLY A 60 -1.28 -6.71 3.64
C GLY A 60 0.11 -6.62 3.02
N PHE A 61 1.11 -7.06 3.79
CA PHE A 61 2.50 -7.10 3.34
C PHE A 61 2.69 -8.25 2.34
N ARG A 62 2.67 -7.91 1.04
CA ARG A 62 2.88 -8.84 -0.08
C ARG A 62 4.09 -8.42 -0.91
N PRO A 63 5.32 -8.81 -0.50
CA PRO A 63 6.54 -8.46 -1.24
C PRO A 63 6.55 -9.04 -2.66
N ASP A 64 5.83 -10.13 -2.89
CA ASP A 64 5.67 -10.72 -4.21
C ASP A 64 4.91 -9.81 -5.18
N LYS A 65 3.78 -9.24 -4.73
CA LYS A 65 3.01 -8.27 -5.53
C LYS A 65 3.77 -6.96 -5.76
N LEU A 66 4.53 -6.50 -4.77
CA LEU A 66 5.41 -5.34 -4.94
C LEU A 66 6.47 -5.57 -6.01
N ARG A 67 7.02 -6.80 -6.10
CA ARG A 67 7.97 -7.17 -7.16
C ARG A 67 7.34 -7.20 -8.55
N GLN A 68 6.10 -7.64 -8.66
CA GLN A 68 5.37 -7.62 -9.94
C GLN A 68 5.00 -6.20 -10.40
N ALA A 69 4.95 -5.25 -9.46
CA ALA A 69 4.68 -3.85 -9.74
C ALA A 69 5.95 -3.03 -10.00
N ALA A 70 7.13 -3.65 -9.94
CA ALA A 70 8.43 -3.06 -10.27
C ALA A 70 8.73 -3.22 -11.75
#